data_AF-A0A925Y3Y9-F1
#
_entry.id   AF-A0A925Y3Y9-F1
#
_cell.length_a   1.000
_cell.length_b   1.000
_cell.length_c   1.000
_cell.angle_alpha   90.00
_cell.angle_beta   90.00
_cell.angle_gamma   90.00
#
_symmetry.space_group_name_H-M   'P 1'
#
loop_
_entity.id
_entity.type
_entity.pdbx_description
1 polymer ?
#
loop_
_entity_poly.entity_id
_entity_poly.type
_entity_poly.pdbx_seq_one_letter_code
_entity_poly.pdbx_strand_id
1 'polypeptide(L)'
;MFRLILFFSLFPIAIALAARWWFGIRILTSDGKRTCRCDLNRWLPLPGDDAIVHRAEESASEFGRQLRLKAMAKWKADQPKSANSRESSRRFGSIVPPLSGVIAVMAVLVGRVPIIGAVAILFGATALSAVMGLLSLPAELTIISRAALKAREDKLFPNRDDEDAVIRCAIAHAWEASLPSILRLIHR
;
A
#
# COMPACT_ATOMS: atom_id res chain seq x y z
N MET A 1 19.41 -21.41 17.21
CA MET A 1 19.47 -20.14 16.46
C MET A 1 18.34 -19.99 15.45
N PHE A 2 18.13 -20.92 14.51
CA PHE A 2 17.05 -20.80 13.50
C PHE A 2 15.63 -20.64 14.07
N ARG A 3 15.30 -21.28 15.20
CA ARG A 3 14.00 -21.10 15.88
C ARG A 3 13.79 -19.66 16.38
N LEU A 4 14.82 -19.01 16.92
CA LEU A 4 14.74 -17.61 17.37
C LEU A 4 14.51 -16.67 16.19
N ILE A 5 15.22 -16.89 15.06
CA ILE A 5 15.05 -16.12 13.83
C ILE A 5 13.62 -16.29 13.28
N LEU A 6 13.07 -17.50 13.34
CA LEU A 6 11.69 -17.78 12.95
C LEU A 6 10.68 -17.04 13.84
N PHE A 7 10.81 -17.10 15.16
CA PHE A 7 9.91 -16.37 16.07
C PHE A 7 10.02 -14.85 15.91
N PHE A 8 11.25 -14.32 15.79
CA PHE A 8 11.48 -12.89 15.59
C PHE A 8 11.02 -12.38 14.22
N SER A 9 10.93 -13.23 13.19
CA SER A 9 10.39 -12.85 11.88
C SER A 9 8.86 -13.01 11.80
N LEU A 10 8.28 -13.97 12.52
CA LEU A 10 6.84 -14.17 12.58
C LEU A 10 6.11 -13.01 13.26
N PHE A 11 6.68 -12.45 14.32
CA PHE A 11 6.09 -11.35 15.07
C PHE A 11 5.84 -10.08 14.22
N PRO A 12 6.83 -9.51 13.50
CA PRO A 12 6.61 -8.35 12.64
C PRO A 12 5.68 -8.66 11.46
N ILE A 13 5.68 -9.90 10.95
CA ILE A 13 4.73 -10.31 9.89
C ILE A 13 3.30 -10.33 10.43
N ALA A 14 3.09 -10.89 11.62
CA ALA A 14 1.78 -10.92 12.26
C ALA A 14 1.26 -9.49 12.55
N ILE A 15 2.12 -8.60 13.05
CA ILE A 15 1.78 -7.18 13.26
C ILE A 15 1.43 -6.51 11.93
N ALA A 16 2.22 -6.74 10.89
CA ALA A 16 2.00 -6.17 9.57
C ALA A 16 0.65 -6.61 8.97
N LEU A 17 0.29 -7.89 9.12
CA LEU A 17 -1.00 -8.43 8.70
C LEU A 17 -2.17 -7.86 9.53
N ALA A 18 -2.01 -7.79 10.86
CA ALA A 18 -3.02 -7.20 11.73
C ALA A 18 -3.28 -5.72 11.40
N ALA A 19 -2.20 -4.95 11.18
CA ALA A 19 -2.29 -3.55 10.77
C ALA A 19 -2.97 -3.39 9.39
N ARG A 20 -2.66 -4.26 8.42
CA ARG A 20 -3.34 -4.28 7.11
C ARG A 20 -4.83 -4.49 7.24
N TRP A 21 -5.23 -5.47 8.05
CA TRP A 21 -6.62 -5.79 8.21
C TRP A 21 -7.37 -4.64 8.89
N TRP A 22 -6.80 -4.10 9.97
CA TRP A 22 -7.42 -3.04 10.74
C TRP A 22 -7.52 -1.70 9.99
N PHE A 23 -6.45 -1.27 9.32
CA PHE A 23 -6.37 0.04 8.67
C PHE A 23 -6.63 0.04 7.16
N GLY A 24 -6.61 -1.12 6.50
CA GLY A 24 -6.85 -1.25 5.07
C GLY A 24 -8.20 -1.91 4.79
N ILE A 25 -8.24 -3.23 4.96
CA ILE A 25 -9.36 -4.07 4.48
C ILE A 25 -10.66 -3.75 5.20
N ARG A 26 -10.63 -3.56 6.53
CA ARG A 26 -11.83 -3.21 7.30
C ARG A 26 -12.47 -1.90 6.83
N ILE A 27 -11.66 -0.89 6.52
CA ILE A 27 -12.14 0.43 6.08
C ILE A 27 -12.67 0.36 4.65
N LEU A 28 -11.98 -0.34 3.75
CA LEU A 28 -12.44 -0.52 2.37
C LEU A 28 -13.75 -1.32 2.31
N THR A 29 -13.96 -2.26 3.23
CA THR A 29 -15.20 -3.04 3.29
C THR A 29 -16.36 -2.29 3.96
N SER A 30 -16.09 -1.42 4.94
CA SER A 30 -17.13 -0.61 5.60
C SER A 30 -17.51 0.63 4.80
N ASP A 31 -16.51 1.43 4.42
CA ASP A 31 -16.72 2.78 3.87
C ASP A 31 -16.62 2.76 2.34
N GLY A 32 -15.88 1.80 1.77
CA GLY A 32 -15.59 1.76 0.34
C GLY A 32 -16.79 1.50 -0.57
N LYS A 33 -17.88 0.91 -0.06
CA LYS A 33 -19.13 0.66 -0.82
C LYS A 33 -20.06 1.88 -0.87
N ARG A 34 -19.78 2.93 -0.10
CA ARG A 34 -20.61 4.13 -0.06
C ARG A 34 -20.51 4.85 -1.40
N THR A 35 -21.65 5.15 -2.02
CA THR A 35 -21.71 5.95 -3.24
C THR A 35 -21.44 7.41 -2.88
N CYS A 36 -20.42 8.01 -3.49
CA CYS A 36 -20.07 9.40 -3.26
C CYS A 36 -20.39 10.23 -4.51
N ARG A 37 -20.92 11.44 -4.31
CA ARG A 37 -21.14 12.40 -5.39
C ARG A 37 -19.96 13.36 -5.45
N CYS A 38 -19.34 13.49 -6.62
CA CYS A 38 -18.22 14.40 -6.84
C CYS A 38 -18.54 15.38 -7.96
N ASP A 39 -18.10 16.63 -7.83
CA ASP A 39 -18.19 17.62 -8.91
C ASP A 39 -17.12 17.34 -9.97
N LEU A 40 -17.54 16.67 -11.05
CA LEU A 40 -16.70 16.27 -12.17
C LEU A 40 -15.96 17.44 -12.84
N ASN A 41 -16.56 18.64 -12.84
CA ASN A 41 -15.93 19.79 -13.48
C ASN A 41 -14.67 20.26 -12.74
N ARG A 42 -14.60 19.98 -11.44
CA ARG A 42 -13.45 20.29 -10.59
C ARG A 42 -12.54 19.09 -10.41
N TRP A 43 -13.07 17.87 -10.54
CA TRP A 43 -12.31 16.63 -10.48
C TRP A 43 -11.59 16.35 -11.81
N LEU A 44 -10.49 17.08 -12.08
CA LEU A 44 -9.68 16.82 -13.28
C LEU A 44 -8.90 15.50 -13.19
N PRO A 45 -8.87 14.69 -14.27
CA PRO A 45 -8.11 13.44 -14.36
C PRO A 45 -6.59 13.69 -14.33
N LEU A 46 -5.81 12.61 -14.19
CA LEU A 46 -4.35 12.69 -14.23
C LEU A 46 -3.87 13.10 -15.65
N PRO A 47 -2.76 13.85 -15.77
CA PRO A 47 -2.16 14.10 -17.07
C PRO A 47 -1.66 12.78 -17.69
N GLY A 48 -2.27 12.38 -18.80
CA GLY A 48 -2.00 11.10 -19.50
C GLY A 48 -3.01 9.98 -19.24
N ASP A 49 -4.11 10.26 -18.54
CA ASP A 49 -5.20 9.32 -18.31
C ASP A 49 -6.38 9.68 -19.22
N ASP A 50 -6.51 8.99 -20.36
CA ASP A 50 -7.62 9.12 -21.32
C ASP A 50 -8.94 8.48 -20.79
N ALA A 51 -8.93 8.05 -19.52
CA ALA A 51 -10.06 7.45 -18.84
C ALA A 51 -11.18 8.49 -18.67
N ILE A 52 -12.13 8.43 -19.61
CA ILE A 52 -13.51 8.93 -19.56
C ILE A 52 -13.90 9.21 -18.12
N VAL A 53 -14.04 10.51 -17.81
CA VAL A 53 -14.48 11.04 -16.52
C VAL A 53 -15.45 10.07 -15.86
N HIS A 54 -14.94 9.25 -14.92
CA HIS A 54 -15.70 8.15 -14.36
C HIS A 54 -16.97 8.73 -13.71
N ARG A 55 -18.11 8.07 -13.91
CA ARG A 55 -19.46 8.56 -13.58
C ARG A 55 -19.47 9.28 -12.22
N ALA A 56 -20.23 10.37 -12.14
CA ALA A 56 -20.46 11.17 -10.92
C ALA A 56 -20.95 10.41 -9.67
N GLU A 57 -21.16 9.10 -9.77
CA GLU A 57 -21.62 8.19 -8.73
C GLU A 57 -20.70 6.95 -8.69
N GLU A 58 -19.43 7.14 -8.34
CA GLU A 58 -18.51 6.04 -8.01
C GLU A 58 -18.47 5.78 -6.49
N SER A 59 -17.98 4.60 -6.14
CA SER A 59 -17.81 4.19 -4.75
C SER A 59 -16.64 4.94 -4.12
N ALA A 60 -16.72 5.21 -2.81
CA ALA A 60 -15.68 5.92 -2.06
C ALA A 60 -14.28 5.28 -2.22
N SER A 61 -14.23 3.96 -2.47
CA SER A 61 -12.98 3.26 -2.76
C SER A 61 -12.29 3.72 -4.05
N GLU A 62 -13.03 3.90 -5.14
CA GLU A 62 -12.44 4.31 -6.43
C GLU A 62 -11.96 5.76 -6.39
N PHE A 63 -12.76 6.66 -5.82
CA PHE A 63 -12.33 8.04 -5.58
C PHE A 63 -11.11 8.10 -4.63
N GLY A 64 -11.08 7.26 -3.59
CA GLY A 64 -9.94 7.18 -2.67
C GLY A 64 -8.67 6.67 -3.37
N ARG A 65 -8.81 5.69 -4.27
CA ARG A 65 -7.72 5.18 -5.11
C ARG A 65 -7.20 6.26 -6.06
N GLN A 66 -8.08 6.98 -6.75
CA GLN A 66 -7.73 8.06 -7.66
C GLN A 66 -7.04 9.22 -6.92
N LEU A 67 -7.58 9.65 -5.78
CA LEU A 67 -6.99 10.70 -4.94
C LEU A 67 -5.55 10.35 -4.58
N ARG A 68 -5.32 9.10 -4.17
CA ARG A 68 -3.99 8.61 -3.85
C ARG A 68 -3.06 8.62 -5.07
N LEU A 69 -3.52 8.15 -6.24
CA LEU A 69 -2.70 8.15 -7.46
C LEU A 69 -2.31 9.57 -7.88
N LYS A 70 -3.25 10.51 -7.84
CA LYS A 70 -3.02 11.93 -8.11
C LYS A 70 -2.02 12.53 -7.12
N ALA A 71 -2.16 12.21 -5.83
CA ALA A 71 -1.23 12.64 -4.80
C ALA A 71 0.19 12.11 -5.04
N MET A 72 0.32 10.84 -5.46
CA MET A 72 1.63 10.23 -5.79
C MET A 72 2.24 10.81 -7.07
N ALA A 73 1.44 11.07 -8.11
CA ALA A 73 1.89 11.69 -9.34
C ALA A 73 2.42 13.11 -9.08
N LYS A 74 1.69 13.90 -8.28
CA LYS A 74 2.13 15.22 -7.85
C LYS A 74 3.40 15.15 -7.00
N TRP A 75 3.48 14.18 -6.08
CA TRP A 75 4.69 13.99 -5.28
C TRP A 75 5.92 13.71 -6.12
N LYS A 76 5.77 12.88 -7.16
CA LYS A 76 6.85 12.54 -8.07
C LYS A 76 7.33 13.75 -8.86
N ALA A 77 6.42 14.66 -9.23
CA ALA A 77 6.75 15.92 -9.89
C ALA A 77 7.44 16.91 -8.93
N ASP A 78 6.89 17.10 -7.73
CA ASP A 78 7.39 18.08 -6.75
C ASP A 78 8.73 17.63 -6.11
N GLN A 79 8.88 16.34 -5.82
CA GLN A 79 10.03 15.78 -5.10
C GLN A 79 10.44 14.41 -5.65
N PRO A 80 11.18 14.36 -6.78
CA PRO A 80 11.54 13.09 -7.42
C PRO A 80 12.44 12.20 -6.56
N LYS A 81 13.29 12.79 -5.69
CA LYS A 81 14.22 12.04 -4.84
C LYS A 81 13.51 11.20 -3.77
N SER A 82 12.52 11.77 -3.08
CA SER A 82 11.75 11.06 -2.05
C SER A 82 10.76 10.07 -2.66
N ALA A 83 10.17 10.41 -3.81
CA ALA A 83 9.36 9.48 -4.59
C ALA A 83 10.16 8.25 -5.08
N ASN A 84 11.36 8.46 -5.63
CA ASN A 84 12.23 7.36 -6.07
C ASN A 84 12.72 6.48 -4.92
N SER A 85 12.97 7.03 -3.73
CA SER A 85 13.34 6.25 -2.54
C SER A 85 12.20 5.30 -2.12
N ARG A 86 10.94 5.75 -2.21
CA ARG A 86 9.76 4.91 -1.97
C ARG A 86 9.57 3.86 -3.06
N GLU A 87 9.74 4.23 -4.33
CA GLU A 87 9.64 3.29 -5.45
C GLU A 87 10.71 2.18 -5.35
N SER A 88 11.94 2.53 -4.98
CA SER A 88 13.01 1.58 -4.69
C SER A 88 12.64 0.66 -3.52
N SER A 89 12.10 1.22 -2.43
CA SER A 89 11.62 0.43 -1.27
C SER A 89 10.49 -0.54 -1.66
N ARG A 90 9.58 -0.12 -2.55
CA ARG A 90 8.53 -0.99 -3.09
C ARG A 90 9.08 -2.10 -3.97
N ARG A 91 10.01 -1.77 -4.88
CA ARG A 91 10.67 -2.75 -5.75
C ARG A 91 11.46 -3.76 -4.93
N PHE A 92 12.16 -3.31 -3.89
CA PHE A 92 12.83 -4.20 -2.94
C PHE A 92 11.81 -5.15 -2.28
N GLY A 93 10.67 -4.63 -1.83
CA GLY A 93 9.64 -5.46 -1.22
C GLY A 93 8.94 -6.45 -2.16
N SER A 94 8.89 -6.18 -3.47
CA SER A 94 8.33 -7.13 -4.44
C SER A 94 9.36 -8.16 -4.94
N ILE A 95 10.64 -7.79 -5.00
CA ILE A 95 11.72 -8.59 -5.60
C ILE A 95 12.42 -9.48 -4.58
N VAL A 96 12.63 -9.00 -3.35
CA VAL A 96 13.43 -9.71 -2.34
C VAL A 96 12.77 -10.99 -1.84
N PRO A 97 11.46 -11.03 -1.55
CA PRO A 97 10.81 -12.26 -1.12
C PRO A 97 10.91 -13.44 -2.10
N PRO A 98 10.63 -13.29 -3.42
CA PRO A 98 10.78 -14.39 -4.37
C PRO A 98 12.24 -14.78 -4.61
N LEU A 99 13.18 -13.82 -4.69
CA LEU A 99 14.61 -14.13 -4.81
C LEU A 99 15.13 -14.90 -3.61
N SER A 100 14.71 -14.52 -2.40
CA SER A 100 15.01 -15.25 -1.17
C SER A 100 14.53 -16.70 -1.24
N GLY A 101 13.38 -16.96 -1.86
CA GLY A 101 12.88 -18.32 -2.09
C GLY A 101 13.76 -19.15 -3.01
N VAL A 102 14.23 -18.57 -4.12
CA VAL A 102 15.15 -19.23 -5.04
C VAL A 102 16.47 -19.58 -4.33
N ILE A 103 17.02 -18.65 -3.57
CA ILE A 103 18.25 -18.85 -2.79
C ILE A 103 18.04 -19.94 -1.73
N ALA A 104 16.89 -19.94 -1.06
CA ALA A 104 16.55 -20.94 -0.06
C ALA A 104 16.45 -22.35 -0.65
N VAL A 105 15.81 -22.51 -1.82
CA VAL A 105 15.73 -23.79 -2.54
C VAL A 105 17.12 -24.27 -2.96
N MET A 106 17.94 -23.39 -3.53
CA MET A 106 19.32 -23.73 -3.90
C MET A 106 20.18 -24.12 -2.70
N ALA A 107 20.03 -23.44 -1.56
CA ALA A 107 20.75 -23.76 -0.34
C ALA A 107 20.41 -25.14 0.24
N VAL A 108 19.16 -25.60 0.06
CA VAL A 108 18.73 -26.96 0.42
C VAL A 108 19.31 -27.98 -0.55
N LEU A 109 19.25 -27.71 -1.87
CA LEU A 109 19.77 -28.63 -2.89
C LEU A 109 21.28 -28.87 -2.78
N VAL A 110 22.04 -27.83 -2.41
CA VAL A 110 23.50 -27.92 -2.17
C VAL A 110 23.82 -28.60 -0.83
N GLY A 111 22.81 -28.97 -0.03
CA GLY A 111 22.99 -29.65 1.26
C GLY A 111 23.60 -28.78 2.35
N ARG A 112 23.77 -27.47 2.11
CA ARG A 112 24.41 -26.55 3.05
C ARG A 112 23.48 -26.09 4.18
N VAL A 113 22.17 -26.17 3.98
CA VAL A 113 21.20 -25.65 4.95
C VAL A 113 20.06 -26.67 5.16
N PRO A 114 19.71 -27.01 6.42
CA PRO A 114 18.54 -27.83 6.69
C PRO A 114 17.26 -27.10 6.24
N ILE A 115 16.21 -27.84 5.87
CA ILE A 115 14.93 -27.30 5.38
C ILE A 115 14.37 -26.19 6.31
N ILE A 116 14.54 -26.35 7.63
CA ILE A 116 14.12 -25.36 8.64
C ILE A 116 14.83 -24.00 8.45
N GLY A 117 16.10 -24.00 8.04
CA GLY A 117 16.86 -22.78 7.76
C GLY A 117 16.43 -22.08 6.47
N ALA A 118 16.08 -22.86 5.44
CA ALA A 118 15.56 -22.33 4.18
C ALA A 118 14.22 -21.58 4.37
N VAL A 119 13.33 -22.15 5.18
CA VAL A 119 12.07 -21.51 5.59
C VAL A 119 12.35 -20.23 6.38
N ALA A 120 13.29 -20.24 7.32
CA ALA A 120 13.63 -19.06 8.12
C ALA A 120 14.18 -17.89 7.27
N ILE A 121 14.94 -18.18 6.21
CA ILE A 121 15.46 -17.15 5.27
C ILE A 121 14.32 -16.47 4.51
N LEU A 122 13.35 -17.25 4.03
CA LEU A 122 12.14 -16.75 3.37
C LEU A 122 11.29 -15.85 4.28
N PHE A 123 11.04 -16.31 5.51
CA PHE A 123 10.30 -15.53 6.51
C PHE A 123 11.07 -14.27 6.95
N GLY A 124 12.39 -14.34 7.08
CA GLY A 124 13.22 -13.16 7.36
C GLY A 124 13.17 -12.10 6.25
N ALA A 125 13.26 -12.53 4.99
CA ALA A 125 13.19 -11.64 3.83
C ALA A 125 11.82 -10.97 3.69
N THR A 126 10.73 -11.72 3.89
CA THR A 126 9.36 -11.17 3.89
C THR A 126 9.13 -10.20 5.06
N ALA A 127 9.63 -10.51 6.25
CA ALA A 127 9.56 -9.62 7.41
C ALA A 127 10.31 -8.30 7.15
N LEU A 128 11.53 -8.36 6.64
CA LEU A 128 12.34 -7.16 6.32
C LEU A 128 11.63 -6.29 5.26
N SER A 129 11.08 -6.94 4.22
CA SER A 129 10.29 -6.27 3.19
C SER A 129 9.06 -5.57 3.76
N ALA A 130 8.31 -6.23 4.66
CA ALA A 130 7.13 -5.66 5.30
C ALA A 130 7.52 -4.46 6.16
N VAL A 131 8.62 -4.53 6.91
CA VAL A 131 9.14 -3.43 7.73
C VAL A 131 9.52 -2.23 6.87
N MET A 132 10.26 -2.42 5.77
CA MET A 132 10.57 -1.30 4.86
C MET A 132 9.31 -0.67 4.24
N GLY A 133 8.33 -1.51 3.89
CA GLY A 133 7.04 -1.08 3.38
C GLY A 133 6.26 -0.23 4.37
N LEU A 134 6.27 -0.61 5.65
CA LEU A 134 5.66 0.13 6.76
C LEU A 134 6.41 1.42 7.09
N LEU A 135 7.74 1.39 7.16
CA LEU A 135 8.57 2.56 7.49
C LEU A 135 8.45 3.68 6.47
N SER A 136 8.17 3.35 5.22
CA SER A 136 7.99 4.35 4.16
C SER A 136 6.53 4.70 3.87
N LEU A 137 5.59 4.19 4.68
CA LEU A 137 4.17 4.55 4.64
C LEU A 137 3.86 5.96 5.18
N PRO A 138 4.47 6.46 6.28
CA PRO A 138 4.18 7.79 6.81
C PRO A 138 4.38 8.90 5.78
N ALA A 139 5.42 8.81 4.95
CA ALA A 139 5.65 9.76 3.87
C ALA A 139 4.46 9.80 2.90
N GLU A 140 3.96 8.63 2.47
CA GLU A 140 2.79 8.52 1.58
C GLU A 140 1.53 9.08 2.24
N LEU A 141 1.31 8.83 3.54
CA LEU A 141 0.17 9.37 4.29
C LEU A 141 0.20 10.91 4.40
N THR A 142 1.38 11.50 4.62
CA THR A 142 1.50 12.97 4.68
C THR A 142 1.21 13.65 3.36
N ILE A 143 1.50 12.99 2.24
CA ILE A 143 1.20 13.52 0.92
C ILE A 143 -0.28 13.35 0.58
N ILE A 144 -0.87 12.21 0.93
CA ILE A 144 -2.32 12.00 0.79
C ILE A 144 -3.10 13.02 1.63
N SER A 145 -2.67 13.30 2.87
CA SER A 145 -3.34 14.31 3.71
C SER A 145 -3.24 15.72 3.13
N ARG A 146 -2.10 16.10 2.55
CA ARG A 146 -1.96 17.38 1.82
C ARG A 146 -2.86 17.45 0.59
N ALA A 147 -2.95 16.36 -0.18
CA ALA A 147 -3.84 16.29 -1.34
C ALA A 147 -5.31 16.34 -0.92
N ALA A 148 -5.68 15.71 0.20
CA ALA A 148 -7.00 15.78 0.79
C ALA A 148 -7.36 17.20 1.27
N LEU A 149 -6.44 17.90 1.92
CA LEU A 149 -6.65 19.30 2.32
C LEU A 149 -6.90 20.20 1.10
N LYS A 150 -6.12 20.02 0.03
CA LYS A 150 -6.34 20.76 -1.22
C LYS A 150 -7.69 20.42 -1.85
N ALA A 151 -8.06 19.14 -1.85
CA ALA A 151 -9.36 18.69 -2.34
C ALA A 151 -10.54 19.33 -1.58
N ARG A 152 -10.34 19.57 -0.27
CA ARG A 152 -11.29 20.26 0.61
C ARG A 152 -11.42 21.74 0.29
N GLU A 153 -10.30 22.41 0.08
CA GLU A 153 -10.25 23.83 -0.32
C GLU A 153 -10.98 24.05 -1.65
N ASP A 154 -10.79 23.13 -2.61
CA ASP A 154 -11.43 23.16 -3.93
C ASP A 154 -12.93 22.78 -3.90
N LYS A 155 -13.46 22.36 -2.73
CA LYS A 155 -14.84 21.91 -2.50
C LYS A 155 -15.31 20.90 -3.55
N LEU A 156 -14.50 19.86 -3.78
CA LEU A 156 -14.76 18.82 -4.79
C LEU A 156 -15.98 17.95 -4.47
N PHE A 157 -16.32 17.84 -3.17
CA PHE A 157 -17.46 17.07 -2.70
C PHE A 157 -18.50 18.01 -2.09
N PRO A 158 -19.80 17.83 -2.41
CA PRO A 158 -20.88 18.62 -1.84
C PRO A 158 -21.15 18.25 -0.37
N ASN A 159 -20.85 17.01 0.02
CA ASN A 159 -21.07 16.49 1.36
C ASN A 159 -19.73 16.14 2.04
N ARG A 160 -19.59 16.57 3.30
CA ARG A 160 -18.40 16.34 4.11
C ARG A 160 -18.21 14.88 4.49
N ASP A 161 -19.30 14.14 4.72
CA ASP A 161 -19.20 12.72 5.07
C ASP A 161 -18.65 11.87 3.93
N ASP A 162 -18.98 12.23 2.70
CA ASP A 162 -18.51 11.54 1.50
C ASP A 162 -17.02 11.87 1.26
N GLU A 163 -16.62 13.12 1.51
CA GLU A 163 -15.21 13.53 1.50
C GLU A 163 -14.39 12.75 2.53
N ASP A 164 -14.87 12.66 3.78
CA ASP A 164 -14.18 11.93 4.85
C ASP A 164 -14.10 10.43 4.56
N ALA A 165 -15.10 9.85 3.88
CA ALA A 165 -15.09 8.46 3.43
C ALA A 165 -14.04 8.23 2.34
N VAL A 166 -13.94 9.13 1.36
CA VAL A 166 -12.94 9.07 0.27
C VAL A 166 -11.52 9.18 0.83
N ILE A 167 -11.28 10.11 1.77
CA ILE A 167 -9.96 10.28 2.40
C ILE A 167 -9.58 9.02 3.19
N ARG A 168 -10.53 8.45 3.95
CA ARG A 168 -10.31 7.18 4.66
C ARG A 168 -10.00 6.04 3.71
N CYS A 169 -10.70 5.94 2.58
CA CYS A 169 -10.43 4.94 1.56
C CYS A 169 -9.05 5.15 0.87
N ALA A 170 -8.62 6.39 0.65
CA ALA A 170 -7.30 6.70 0.11
C ALA A 170 -6.17 6.23 1.04
N ILE A 171 -6.32 6.50 2.34
CA ILE A 171 -5.40 6.02 3.39
C ILE A 171 -5.43 4.49 3.44
N ALA A 172 -6.61 3.88 3.40
CA ALA A 172 -6.78 2.43 3.43
C ALA A 172 -6.08 1.74 2.24
N HIS A 173 -6.19 2.30 1.03
CA HIS A 173 -5.43 1.81 -0.12
C HIS A 173 -3.91 1.98 0.04
N ALA A 174 -3.44 3.05 0.70
CA ALA A 174 -2.02 3.21 1.01
C ALA A 174 -1.51 2.08 1.93
N TRP A 175 -2.28 1.74 2.96
CA TRP A 175 -2.02 0.58 3.83
C TRP A 175 -2.07 -0.75 3.07
N GLU A 176 -2.99 -0.89 2.13
CA GLU A 176 -3.08 -2.10 1.31
C GLU A 176 -1.86 -2.30 0.40
N ALA A 177 -1.17 -1.22 0.06
CA ALA A 177 -0.05 -1.19 -0.88
C ALA A 177 1.33 -1.01 -0.25
N SER A 178 1.41 -0.90 1.08
CA SER A 178 2.69 -0.95 1.79
C SER A 178 3.22 -2.37 1.93
N LEU A 179 2.38 -3.40 1.82
CA LEU A 179 2.78 -4.78 2.07
C LEU A 179 3.23 -5.55 0.83
N PRO A 180 4.19 -6.48 0.98
CA PRO A 180 4.68 -7.32 -0.11
C PRO A 180 3.55 -8.15 -0.74
N SER A 181 3.69 -8.41 -2.04
CA SER A 181 2.74 -9.17 -2.88
C SER A 181 2.39 -10.54 -2.31
N ILE A 182 3.32 -11.20 -1.64
CA ILE A 182 3.11 -12.52 -1.02
C ILE A 182 2.07 -12.43 0.11
N LEU A 183 2.13 -11.39 0.95
CA LEU A 183 1.16 -11.19 2.03
C LEU A 183 -0.20 -10.71 1.50
N ARG A 184 -0.23 -10.05 0.34
CA ARG A 184 -1.49 -9.69 -0.36
C ARG A 184 -2.26 -10.93 -0.81
N LEU A 185 -1.56 -11.99 -1.23
CA LEU A 185 -2.18 -13.23 -1.72
C LEU A 185 -2.89 -14.02 -0.61
N ILE A 186 -2.45 -13.87 0.63
CA ILE A 186 -2.99 -14.59 1.81
C ILE A 186 -4.35 -14.02 2.26
N HIS A 187 -4.68 -12.78 1.86
CA HIS A 187 -5.83 -12.03 2.39
C HIS A 187 -6.76 -11.50 1.29
N ARG A 188 -6.82 -12.23 0.17
CA ARG A 188 -7.67 -11.90 -0.98
C ARG A 188 -9.10 -12.40 -0.79
#